data_AF-A0A9N9RG72-F1
#
_entry.id   AF-A0A9N9RG72-F1
#
_cell.length_a   1.000
_cell.length_b   1.000
_cell.length_c   1.000
_cell.angle_alpha   90.00
_cell.angle_beta   90.00
_cell.angle_gamma   90.00
#
_symmetry.space_group_name_H-M   'P 1'
#
loop_
_entity.id
_entity.type
_entity.pdbx_description
1 polymer ?
#
loop_
_entity_poly.entity_id
_entity_poly.type
_entity_poly.pdbx_seq_one_letter_code
_entity_poly.pdbx_strand_id
1 'polypeptide(L)'
;MKLYVRILVLAVACFVINVDSSQEIMKNLSLNFGKALESCKKDLDLPDEVSADFANFWKDGYQLSNRLTGCAIMCMSKKLDLLDPEGKMHHGNTMEFAKKHGAG
;
A
#
# COMPACT_ATOMS: atom_id res chain seq x y z
N MET A 1 -12.88 -11.19 40.57
CA MET A 1 -14.10 -10.98 39.75
C MET A 1 -13.94 -9.89 38.68
N LYS A 2 -13.58 -8.64 39.01
CA LYS A 2 -13.44 -7.54 38.01
C LYS A 2 -12.42 -7.80 36.90
N LEU A 3 -11.30 -8.48 37.18
CA LEU A 3 -10.27 -8.79 36.18
C LEU A 3 -10.74 -9.83 35.15
N TYR A 4 -11.37 -10.92 35.61
CA TYR A 4 -11.92 -11.96 34.74
C TYR A 4 -13.00 -11.42 33.80
N VAL A 5 -13.87 -10.53 34.29
CA VAL A 5 -14.88 -9.87 33.46
C VAL A 5 -14.24 -8.98 32.40
N ARG A 6 -13.16 -8.24 32.72
CA ARG A 6 -12.43 -7.41 31.75
C ARG A 6 -11.74 -8.27 30.67
N ILE A 7 -11.14 -9.39 31.07
CA ILE A 7 -10.49 -10.32 30.14
C ILE A 7 -11.54 -10.96 29.21
N LEU A 8 -12.69 -11.37 29.74
CA LEU A 8 -13.79 -11.91 28.95
C LEU A 8 -14.32 -10.89 27.94
N VAL A 9 -14.51 -9.63 28.36
CA VAL A 9 -14.96 -8.55 27.47
C VAL A 9 -13.95 -8.27 26.35
N LEU A 10 -12.66 -8.22 26.67
CA LEU A 10 -11.59 -8.05 25.67
C LEU A 10 -11.54 -9.23 24.69
N ALA A 11 -11.61 -10.46 25.20
CA ALA A 11 -11.61 -11.66 24.37
C ALA A 11 -12.80 -11.65 23.40
N VAL A 12 -14.02 -11.39 23.89
CA VAL A 12 -15.20 -11.28 23.06
C VAL A 12 -15.03 -10.18 22.01
N ALA A 13 -14.58 -8.98 22.40
CA ALA A 13 -14.35 -7.87 21.47
C ALA A 13 -13.39 -8.25 20.33
N CYS A 14 -12.29 -8.95 20.62
CA CYS A 14 -11.35 -9.41 19.59
C CYS A 14 -11.98 -10.41 18.60
N PHE A 15 -12.98 -11.20 19.01
CA PHE A 15 -13.69 -12.11 18.09
C PHE A 15 -14.77 -11.41 17.26
N VAL A 16 -15.29 -10.25 17.69
CA VAL A 16 -16.33 -9.51 16.93
C VAL A 16 -15.72 -8.53 15.93
N ILE A 17 -14.49 -8.05 16.18
CA ILE A 17 -13.79 -7.14 15.27
C ILE A 17 -13.21 -7.98 14.12
N ASN A 18 -13.98 -8.11 13.04
CA ASN A 18 -13.46 -8.62 11.78
C ASN A 18 -12.72 -7.49 11.07
N VAL A 19 -11.43 -7.68 10.82
CA VAL A 19 -10.68 -6.85 9.87
C VAL A 19 -10.84 -7.51 8.51
N ASP A 20 -11.74 -6.99 7.69
CA ASP A 20 -11.92 -7.48 6.32
C ASP A 20 -10.71 -7.04 5.47
N SER A 21 -9.78 -7.96 5.24
CA SER A 21 -8.76 -7.79 4.20
C SER A 21 -9.43 -7.93 2.84
N SER A 22 -9.87 -6.80 2.26
CA SER A 22 -10.50 -6.81 0.94
C SER A 22 -9.46 -6.82 -0.18
N GLN A 23 -9.39 -7.93 -0.92
CA GLN A 23 -8.59 -8.04 -2.15
C GLN A 23 -9.03 -7.00 -3.19
N GLU A 24 -10.32 -6.66 -3.21
CA GLU A 24 -10.87 -5.66 -4.12
C GLU A 24 -10.32 -4.26 -3.80
N ILE A 25 -10.26 -3.88 -2.52
CA ILE A 25 -9.65 -2.62 -2.10
C ILE A 25 -8.18 -2.59 -2.50
N MET A 26 -7.42 -3.65 -2.22
CA MET A 26 -5.99 -3.70 -2.59
C MET A 26 -5.76 -3.67 -4.10
N LYS A 27 -6.62 -4.31 -4.89
CA LYS A 27 -6.61 -4.23 -6.36
C LYS A 27 -6.83 -2.78 -6.81
N ASN A 28 -7.85 -2.11 -6.28
CA ASN A 28 -8.16 -0.72 -6.63
C ASN A 28 -7.03 0.24 -6.23
N LEU A 29 -6.45 0.07 -5.04
CA LEU A 29 -5.29 0.85 -4.60
C LEU A 29 -4.10 0.64 -5.54
N SER A 30 -3.79 -0.62 -5.87
CA SER A 30 -2.64 -0.96 -6.73
C SER A 30 -2.80 -0.41 -8.15
N LEU A 31 -4.01 -0.54 -8.73
CA LEU A 31 -4.30 0.01 -10.06
C LEU A 31 -4.19 1.53 -10.09
N ASN A 32 -4.70 2.23 -9.06
CA ASN A 32 -4.64 3.69 -9.01
C ASN A 32 -3.24 4.21 -8.68
N PHE A 33 -2.48 3.51 -7.84
CA PHE A 33 -1.08 3.81 -7.57
C PHE A 33 -0.21 3.64 -8.83
N GLY A 34 -0.39 2.52 -9.54
CA GLY A 34 0.35 2.18 -10.75
C GLY A 34 0.11 3.11 -11.95
N LYS A 35 -0.94 3.96 -11.95
CA LYS A 35 -1.17 4.95 -13.01
C LYS A 35 -0.01 5.94 -13.19
N ALA A 36 0.78 6.17 -12.14
CA ALA A 36 1.94 7.04 -12.19
C ALA A 36 3.20 6.36 -12.76
N LEU A 37 3.19 5.04 -12.96
CA LEU A 37 4.38 4.25 -13.32
C LEU A 37 5.01 4.71 -14.64
N GLU A 38 4.22 4.86 -15.71
CA GLU A 38 4.76 5.24 -17.02
C GLU A 38 5.40 6.62 -17.01
N SER A 39 4.83 7.58 -16.27
CA SER A 39 5.47 8.88 -16.07
C SER A 39 6.78 8.74 -15.31
N CYS A 40 6.84 7.90 -14.28
CA CYS A 40 8.06 7.68 -13.51
C CYS A 40 9.14 6.92 -14.27
N LYS A 41 8.76 5.96 -15.12
CA LYS A 41 9.70 5.28 -16.03
C LYS A 41 10.35 6.28 -16.98
N LYS A 42 9.55 7.18 -17.57
CA LYS A 42 10.05 8.22 -18.46
C LYS A 42 10.95 9.23 -17.74
N ASP A 43 10.52 9.73 -16.59
CA ASP A 43 11.25 10.78 -15.86
C ASP A 43 12.61 10.30 -15.33
N LEU A 44 12.72 9.00 -15.01
CA LEU A 44 13.91 8.39 -14.42
C LEU A 44 14.68 7.46 -15.39
N ASP A 45 14.27 7.39 -16.66
CA ASP A 45 14.82 6.49 -17.67
C ASP A 45 14.92 5.02 -17.18
N LEU A 46 13.83 4.52 -16.61
CA LEU A 46 13.79 3.17 -16.03
C LEU A 46 13.58 2.10 -17.12
N PRO A 47 14.26 0.94 -17.01
CA PRO A 47 14.09 -0.15 -17.96
C PRO A 47 12.72 -0.81 -17.82
N ASP A 48 12.27 -1.43 -18.91
CA ASP A 48 10.97 -2.13 -18.95
C ASP A 48 10.86 -3.31 -17.97
N GLU A 49 11.99 -3.86 -17.52
CA GLU A 49 12.05 -4.88 -16.47
C GLU A 49 11.35 -4.42 -15.17
N VAL A 50 11.35 -3.12 -14.87
CA VAL A 50 10.62 -2.56 -13.72
C VAL A 50 9.12 -2.84 -13.84
N SER A 51 8.54 -2.82 -15.05
CA SER A 51 7.13 -3.14 -15.26
C SER A 51 6.80 -4.60 -14.92
N ALA A 52 7.76 -5.53 -15.06
CA ALA A 52 7.56 -6.93 -14.68
C ALA A 52 7.41 -7.08 -13.16
N ASP A 53 8.16 -6.32 -12.36
CA ASP A 53 8.03 -6.31 -10.90
C ASP A 53 6.64 -5.83 -10.47
N PHE A 54 6.10 -4.78 -11.11
CA PHE A 54 4.74 -4.30 -10.82
C PHE A 54 3.65 -5.30 -11.22
N ALA A 55 3.83 -6.01 -12.33
CA ALA A 55 2.89 -7.04 -12.77
C ALA A 55 2.87 -8.27 -11.84
N ASN A 56 4.01 -8.59 -11.22
CA ASN A 56 4.16 -9.74 -10.32
C ASN A 56 4.12 -9.37 -8.84
N PHE A 57 3.96 -8.09 -8.48
CA PHE A 57 4.10 -7.58 -7.12
C PHE A 57 3.28 -8.37 -6.08
N TRP A 58 2.05 -8.76 -6.45
CA TRP A 58 1.11 -9.50 -5.59
C TRP A 58 1.13 -11.01 -5.82
N LYS A 59 2.04 -11.54 -6.64
CA LYS A 59 2.13 -12.97 -6.92
C LYS A 59 2.80 -13.68 -5.75
N ASP A 60 2.18 -14.74 -5.25
CA ASP A 60 2.73 -15.55 -4.16
C ASP A 60 4.15 -16.04 -4.49
N GLY A 61 5.06 -15.86 -3.54
CA GLY A 61 6.46 -16.27 -3.66
C GLY A 61 7.33 -15.38 -4.57
N TYR A 62 6.77 -14.33 -5.19
CA TYR A 62 7.58 -13.37 -5.95
C TYR A 62 8.39 -12.47 -5.01
N GLN A 63 9.66 -12.22 -5.36
CA GLN A 63 10.56 -11.40 -4.56
C GLN A 63 11.01 -10.18 -5.35
N LEU A 64 10.85 -9.00 -4.74
CA LEU A 64 11.33 -7.75 -5.29
C LEU A 64 12.81 -7.57 -4.91
N SER A 65 13.69 -7.69 -5.89
CA SER A 65 15.14 -7.49 -5.71
C SER A 65 15.71 -6.34 -6.54
N ASN A 66 14.93 -5.79 -7.49
CA ASN A 66 15.41 -4.73 -8.35
C ASN A 66 15.37 -3.37 -7.63
N ARG A 67 16.55 -2.75 -7.44
CA ARG A 67 16.66 -1.41 -6.83
C ARG A 67 15.85 -0.35 -7.59
N LEU A 68 15.77 -0.46 -8.91
CA LEU A 68 15.06 0.50 -9.76
C LEU A 68 13.54 0.47 -9.55
N THR A 69 13.00 -0.67 -9.12
CA THR A 69 11.59 -0.77 -8.68
C THR A 69 11.35 0.06 -7.43
N GLY A 70 12.31 0.08 -6.49
CA GLY A 70 12.27 1.00 -5.35
C GLY A 70 12.28 2.48 -5.78
N CYS A 71 13.11 2.83 -6.77
CA CYS A 71 13.12 4.18 -7.34
C CYS A 71 11.77 4.56 -7.98
N ALA A 72 11.14 3.62 -8.70
CA ALA A 72 9.80 3.81 -9.26
C ALA A 72 8.75 4.03 -8.15
N ILE A 73 8.74 3.21 -7.10
CA ILE A 73 7.83 3.37 -5.96
C ILE A 73 7.98 4.75 -5.32
N MET A 74 9.22 5.20 -5.08
CA MET A 74 9.47 6.53 -4.51
C MET A 74 8.98 7.65 -5.42
N CYS A 75 9.23 7.55 -6.73
CA CYS A 75 8.73 8.54 -7.69
C CYS A 75 7.20 8.61 -7.71
N MET A 76 6.52 7.46 -7.76
CA MET A 76 5.06 7.41 -7.80
C MET A 76 4.46 7.96 -6.49
N SER A 77 5.00 7.54 -5.34
CA SER A 77 4.58 8.05 -4.04
C SER A 77 4.76 9.57 -3.94
N LYS A 78 5.86 10.13 -4.48
CA LYS A 78 6.07 11.58 -4.52
C LYS A 78 5.06 12.29 -5.44
N LYS A 79 4.77 11.74 -6.62
CA LYS A 79 3.77 12.31 -7.55
C LYS A 79 2.35 12.27 -6.99
N LEU A 80 2.06 11.29 -6.14
CA LEU A 80 0.78 11.12 -5.46
C LEU A 80 0.71 11.80 -4.09
N ASP A 81 1.76 12.55 -3.72
CA ASP A 81 1.86 13.27 -2.45
C ASP A 81 1.74 12.36 -1.21
N LEU A 82 2.27 11.13 -1.31
CA LEU A 82 2.21 10.12 -0.25
C LEU A 82 3.43 10.14 0.67
N LEU A 83 4.40 11.03 0.42
CA LEU A 83 5.64 11.13 1.18
C LEU A 83 5.75 12.48 1.89
N ASP A 84 6.30 12.48 3.10
CA ASP A 84 6.70 13.68 3.82
C ASP A 84 8.05 14.22 3.30
N PRO A 85 8.49 15.42 3.74
CA PRO A 85 9.77 16.00 3.32
C PRO A 85 11.00 15.13 3.64
N GLU A 86 10.90 14.26 4.64
CA GLU A 86 11.93 13.30 5.05
C GLU A 86 11.92 12.00 4.21
N GLY A 87 10.94 11.86 3.29
CA GLY A 87 10.78 10.69 2.44
C GLY A 87 10.09 9.50 3.11
N LYS A 88 9.46 9.70 4.27
CA LYS A 88 8.61 8.70 4.94
C LYS A 88 7.17 8.86 4.47
N MET A 89 6.30 7.92 4.85
CA MET A 89 4.88 7.97 4.50
C MET A 89 4.19 9.16 5.16
N HIS A 90 3.60 10.05 4.35
CA HIS A 90 2.74 11.09 4.85
C HIS A 90 1.37 10.49 5.21
N HIS A 91 1.14 10.24 6.51
CA HIS A 91 -0.03 9.49 6.98
C HIS A 91 -1.38 10.11 6.60
N GLY A 92 -1.52 11.44 6.60
CA GLY A 92 -2.77 12.13 6.22
C GLY A 92 -3.14 11.86 4.77
N ASN A 93 -2.32 12.33 3.84
CA ASN A 93 -2.48 12.10 2.40
C ASN A 93 -2.60 10.61 2.03
N THR A 94 -1.84 9.72 2.69
CA THR A 94 -1.94 8.27 2.42
C THR A 94 -3.31 7.72 2.85
N MET A 95 -3.84 8.18 3.99
CA MET A 95 -5.19 7.85 4.43
C MET A 95 -6.24 8.37 3.44
N GLU A 96 -6.09 9.60 2.96
CA GLU A 96 -7.01 10.19 1.97
C GLU A 96 -6.96 9.45 0.63
N PHE A 97 -5.77 9.11 0.15
CA PHE A 97 -5.57 8.26 -1.03
C PHE A 97 -6.24 6.90 -0.84
N ALA A 98 -6.05 6.27 0.31
CA ALA A 98 -6.67 4.99 0.61
C ALA A 98 -8.20 5.08 0.58
N LYS A 99 -8.77 6.10 1.24
CA LYS A 99 -10.21 6.34 1.30
C LYS A 99 -10.82 6.62 -0.07
N LYS A 100 -10.16 7.46 -0.86
CA LYS A 100 -10.56 7.78 -2.23
C LYS A 100 -10.62 6.53 -3.13
N HIS A 101 -9.86 5.49 -2.79
CA HIS A 101 -9.72 4.28 -3.60
C HIS A 101 -10.28 3.01 -2.93
N GLY A 102 -11.16 3.18 -1.94
CA GLY A 102 -12.05 2.12 -1.43
C GLY A 102 -11.85 1.73 0.03
N ALA A 103 -10.87 2.29 0.75
CA ALA A 103 -10.74 2.04 2.19
C ALA A 103 -11.79 2.83 2.99
N GLY A 104 -12.69 2.14 3.68
CA GLY A 104 -13.74 2.73 4.53
C GLY A 104 -13.29 2.96 5.96
#